data_AF-A0A8X8GDF6-F1
#
_entry.id   AF-A0A8X8GDF6-F1
#
_cell.length_a   1.000
_cell.length_b   1.000
_cell.length_c   1.000
_cell.angle_alpha   90.00
_cell.angle_beta   90.00
_cell.angle_gamma   90.00
#
_symmetry.space_group_name_H-M   'P 1'
#
loop_
_entity.id
_entity.type
_entity.pdbx_description
1 polymer ?
#
loop_
_entity_poly.entity_id
_entity_poly.type
_entity_poly.pdbx_seq_one_letter_code
_entity_poly.pdbx_strand_id
1 'polypeptide(L)' 'MNHPILNRDRDKIGPNAVSIMRPHPLGNPYAIGPDGERDTVIEKYRAWLDARIQERDPVV' A
#
# COMPACT_ATOMS: atom_id res chain seq x y z
N MET A 1 19.97 -14.61 -15.71
CA MET A 1 20.19 -13.15 -15.66
C MET A 1 19.63 -12.62 -14.35
N ASN A 2 20.36 -11.75 -13.65
CA ASN A 2 19.89 -11.11 -12.42
C ASN A 2 19.30 -9.74 -12.78
N HIS A 3 18.03 -9.50 -12.50
CA HIS A 3 17.40 -8.19 -12.69
C HIS A 3 17.42 -7.45 -11.35
N PRO A 4 17.89 -6.18 -11.30
CA PRO A 4 17.87 -5.42 -10.07
C PRO A 4 16.42 -5.14 -9.64
N ILE A 5 16.14 -5.24 -8.35
CA ILE A 5 14.90 -4.73 -7.76
C ILE A 5 15.10 -3.25 -7.48
N LEU A 6 14.26 -2.41 -8.09
CA LEU A 6 14.33 -0.96 -7.98
C LEU A 6 13.21 -0.45 -7.06
N ASN A 7 13.57 0.45 -6.15
CA ASN A 7 12.61 1.22 -5.37
C ASN A 7 12.15 2.45 -6.17
N ARG A 8 10.84 2.59 -6.36
CA ARG A 8 10.24 3.67 -7.15
C ARG A 8 10.58 5.07 -6.67
N ASP A 9 10.73 5.25 -5.36
CA ASP A 9 10.87 6.57 -4.75
C ASP A 9 12.35 6.92 -4.48
N ARG A 10 13.27 5.95 -4.63
CA ARG A 10 14.70 6.12 -4.32
C ARG A 10 15.65 5.90 -5.50
N ASP A 11 15.26 5.08 -6.47
CA ASP A 11 16.13 4.68 -7.59
C ASP A 11 15.73 5.34 -8.91
N LYS A 12 16.70 5.47 -9.83
CA LYS A 12 16.42 5.89 -11.20
C LYS A 12 15.81 4.74 -11.99
N ILE A 13 14.51 4.84 -12.30
CA ILE A 13 13.80 3.84 -13.10
C ILE A 13 14.09 4.04 -14.59
N GLY A 14 14.66 3.03 -15.23
CA GLY A 14 14.89 3.00 -16.67
C GLY A 14 13.62 2.62 -17.46
N PRO A 15 13.57 2.93 -18.78
CA PRO A 15 12.38 2.73 -19.61
C PRO A 15 11.94 1.26 -19.77
N ASN A 16 12.83 0.30 -19.51
CA ASN A 16 12.53 -1.13 -19.60
C ASN A 16 12.13 -1.76 -18.25
N ALA A 17 11.98 -0.95 -17.20
CA ALA A 17 11.55 -1.45 -15.90
C ALA A 17 10.07 -1.82 -15.92
N VAL A 18 9.72 -2.92 -15.26
CA VAL A 18 8.34 -3.35 -15.10
C VAL A 18 7.89 -3.08 -13.66
N SER A 19 6.78 -2.35 -13.49
CA SER A 19 6.20 -2.14 -12.18
C SER A 19 5.66 -3.45 -11.62
N ILE A 20 6.21 -3.89 -10.49
CA ILE A 20 5.77 -5.08 -9.76
C ILE A 20 5.00 -4.74 -8.48
N MET A 21 4.60 -3.48 -8.31
CA MET A 21 3.71 -3.09 -7.21
C MET A 21 2.38 -3.85 -7.29
N ARG A 22 1.70 -3.99 -6.15
CA ARG A 22 0.41 -4.68 -6.02
C ARG A 22 -0.59 -3.79 -5.29
N PRO A 23 -0.98 -2.62 -5.84
CA PRO A 23 -2.06 -1.85 -5.26
C PRO A 23 -3.35 -2.67 -5.38
N HIS A 24 -4.06 -2.83 -4.27
CA HIS A 24 -5.37 -3.46 -4.21
C HIS A 24 -6.31 -2.51 -3.46
N PRO A 25 -7.61 -2.44 -3.81
CA PRO A 25 -8.54 -1.56 -3.09
C PRO A 25 -8.62 -1.85 -1.59
N LEU A 26 -8.52 -3.13 -1.20
CA LEU A 26 -8.42 -3.58 0.20
C LEU A 26 -6.99 -3.57 0.76
N GLY A 27 -6.05 -2.91 0.10
CA GLY A 27 -4.71 -2.71 0.66
C GLY A 27 -4.76 -1.75 1.84
N ASN A 28 -3.96 -2.00 2.87
CA ASN A 28 -3.87 -1.07 4.01
C ASN A 28 -3.27 0.28 3.54
N PRO A 29 -3.98 1.41 3.66
CA PRO A 29 -3.47 2.70 3.22
C PRO A 29 -2.43 3.30 4.18
N TYR A 30 -2.23 2.70 5.36
CA TYR A 30 -1.30 3.17 6.39
C TYR A 30 -0.01 2.35 6.39
N ALA A 31 1.13 3.03 6.52
CA ALA A 31 2.47 2.45 6.49
C ALA A 31 3.05 2.30 7.91
N ILE A 32 3.60 1.11 8.22
CA ILE A 32 4.37 0.89 9.46
C ILE A 32 5.60 1.81 9.48
N GLY A 33 5.81 2.51 10.59
CA GLY A 33 6.82 3.55 10.75
C GLY A 33 6.18 4.94 10.64
N PRO A 34 5.91 5.46 9.42
CA PRO A 34 5.31 6.78 9.24
C PRO A 34 3.97 6.96 9.94
N ASP A 35 3.11 5.93 9.91
CA ASP A 35 1.79 5.97 10.53
C ASP A 35 1.73 5.32 11.92
N GLY A 36 2.88 4.85 12.43
CA GLY A 36 3.02 4.22 13.74
C GLY A 36 3.48 2.77 13.69
N GLU A 37 3.51 2.15 14.86
CA GLU A 37 3.84 0.73 15.01
C GLU A 37 2.73 -0.16 14.44
N ARG A 38 3.05 -1.45 14.28
CA ARG A 38 2.15 -2.44 13.68
C ARG A 38 0.73 -2.39 14.24
N ASP A 39 0.58 -2.37 15.56
CA ASP A 39 -0.73 -2.40 16.20
C ASP A 39 -1.52 -1.12 15.89
N THR A 40 -0.85 0.04 15.87
CA THR A 40 -1.47 1.32 15.48
C THR A 40 -1.97 1.30 14.05
N VAL A 41 -1.17 0.76 13.13
CA VAL A 41 -1.52 0.64 11.71
C VAL A 41 -2.70 -0.33 11.50
N ILE A 42 -2.80 -1.39 12.30
CA ILE A 42 -3.93 -2.32 12.29
C ILE A 42 -5.21 -1.62 12.77
N GLU A 43 -5.16 -0.89 13.89
CA GLU A 43 -6.33 -0.17 14.41
C GLU A 43 -6.83 0.90 13.43
N LYS A 44 -5.91 1.65 12.81
CA LYS A 44 -6.26 2.61 11.76
C LYS A 44 -6.93 1.93 10.57
N TYR A 45 -6.42 0.78 10.14
CA TYR A 45 -7.01 0.03 9.03
C TYR A 45 -8.41 -0.49 9.35
N ARG A 46 -8.64 -0.98 10.57
CA ARG A 46 -9.98 -1.41 11.03
C ARG A 46 -10.98 -0.27 10.93
N ALA A 47 -10.66 0.88 11.52
CA ALA A 47 -11.53 2.06 11.48
C ALA A 47 -11.78 2.55 10.04
N TRP A 48 -10.75 2.52 9.19
CA TRP A 48 -10.88 2.87 7.78
C TRP A 48 -11.81 1.91 7.03
N LEU A 49 -11.66 0.60 7.24
CA LEU A 49 -12.47 -0.42 6.56
C LEU A 49 -13.93 -0.34 6.99
N ASP A 50 -14.19 -0.19 8.29
CA ASP A 50 -15.54 -0.04 8.83
C ASP A 50 -16.26 1.18 8.20
N ALA A 51 -15.56 2.30 8.03
CA ALA A 51 -16.12 3.49 7.39
C ALA A 51 -16.50 3.23 5.91
N ARG A 52 -15.64 2.54 5.14
CA ARG A 52 -15.94 2.19 3.74
C ARG A 52 -17.15 1.26 3.61
N ILE A 53 -17.26 0.29 4.52
CA ILE A 53 -18.42 -0.62 4.58
C ILE A 53 -19.70 0.17 4.89
N GLN A 54 -19.67 1.09 5.84
CA GLN A 54 -20.81 1.94 6.20
C GLN A 54 -21.25 2.84 5.03
N GLU A 55 -20.29 3.35 4.26
CA GLU A 55 -20.54 4.15 3.05
C GLU A 55 -21.04 3.32 1.86
N ARG A 56 -21.01 1.98 1.96
CA ARG A 56 -21.31 1.05 0.86
C ARG A 56 -20.46 1.35 -0.37
N ASP A 57 -19.17 1.58 -0.14
CA ASP A 57 -18.21 1.78 -1.23
C ASP A 57 -18.27 0.57 -2.19
N PRO A 58 -18.55 0.76 -3.49
CA PRO A 58 -18.73 -0.35 -4.43
C PRO A 58 -17.42 -1.10 -4.76
N VAL A 59 -16.27 -0.59 -4.31
CA VAL A 59 -14.95 -1.17 -4.57
C VAL A 59 -14.40 -1.95 -3.36
N VAL A 60 -14.90 -1.66 -2.16
CA VAL A 60 -14.49 -2.26 -0.87
C VAL A 60 -15.54 -3.24 -0.37
#